data_AF-A0A2M8CAT5-F1
#
_entry.id   AF-A0A2M8CAT5-F1
#
_cell.length_a   1.000
_cell.length_b   1.000
_cell.length_c   1.000
_cell.angle_alpha   90.00
_cell.angle_beta   90.00
_cell.angle_gamma   90.00
#
_symmetry.space_group_name_H-M   'P 1'
#
loop_
_entity.id
_entity.type
_entity.pdbx_description
1 polymer ?
#
loop_
_entity_poly.entity_id
_entity_poly.type
_entity_poly.pdbx_seq_one_letter_code
_entity_poly.pdbx_strand_id
1 'polypeptide(L)'
;NIHLEAAILKGINQTCKDMLTIPIPLFGVRGIRYLSRKVRNYPRKLGVRKAASYTGQIVRAQEEIGTGGAGFRFMYGAFLQEAAQILNKPDLRDLSIELSGIGDLWREFAVITGRIVKNRNSLDESYDKAADLLLVIADREEAFFKKLKLAVS
;
A
#
# COMPACT_ATOMS: atom_id res chain seq x y z
N ASN A 1 30.67 13.76 -9.88
CA ASN A 1 30.44 12.34 -9.53
C ASN A 1 29.23 12.23 -8.64
N ILE A 2 28.27 11.38 -9.00
CA ILE A 2 27.08 11.11 -8.18
C ILE A 2 27.44 9.99 -7.20
N HIS A 3 27.26 10.23 -5.89
CA HIS A 3 27.44 9.21 -4.85
C HIS A 3 26.14 8.42 -4.69
N LEU A 4 25.99 7.34 -5.46
CA LEU A 4 24.74 6.58 -5.54
C LEU A 4 24.37 5.91 -4.22
N GLU A 5 25.35 5.39 -3.47
CA GLU A 5 25.13 4.69 -2.21
C GLU A 5 24.46 5.60 -1.18
N ALA A 6 25.01 6.81 -1.00
CA ALA A 6 24.47 7.80 -0.08
C ALA A 6 23.07 8.28 -0.51
N ALA A 7 22.85 8.44 -1.83
CA ALA A 7 21.55 8.83 -2.36
C ALA A 7 20.47 7.74 -2.13
N ILE A 8 20.81 6.47 -2.36
CA ILE A 8 19.93 5.32 -2.13
C ILE A 8 19.56 5.22 -0.64
N LEU A 9 20.54 5.26 0.27
CA LEU A 9 20.31 5.20 1.71
C LEU A 9 19.42 6.35 2.19
N LYS A 10 19.66 7.57 1.67
CA LYS A 10 18.83 8.74 1.98
C LYS A 10 17.39 8.55 1.50
N GLY A 11 17.20 8.05 0.28
CA GLY A 11 15.88 7.76 -0.29
C GLY A 11 15.12 6.73 0.53
N ILE A 12 15.74 5.59 0.85
CA ILE A 12 15.13 4.53 1.65
C ILE A 12 14.72 5.03 3.03
N ASN A 13 15.62 5.75 3.72
CA ASN A 13 15.32 6.30 5.05
C ASN A 13 14.17 7.31 5.02
N GLN A 14 14.11 8.16 3.98
CA GLN A 14 13.01 9.10 3.79
C GLN A 14 11.69 8.37 3.58
N THR A 15 11.64 7.36 2.70
CA THR A 15 10.43 6.56 2.47
C THR A 15 9.97 5.85 3.75
N CYS A 16 10.89 5.24 4.51
CA CYS A 16 10.56 4.60 5.79
C CYS A 16 9.98 5.60 6.79
N LYS A 17 10.57 6.81 6.89
CA LYS A 17 10.08 7.88 7.75
C LYS A 17 8.66 8.29 7.35
N ASP A 18 8.41 8.52 6.07
CA ASP A 18 7.11 8.98 5.58
C ASP A 18 6.02 7.93 5.79
N MET A 19 6.34 6.66 5.58
CA MET A 19 5.38 5.58 5.76
C MET A 19 5.05 5.28 7.23
N LEU A 20 5.99 5.51 8.16
CA LEU A 20 5.85 5.14 9.57
C LEU A 20 5.51 6.31 10.51
N THR A 21 5.99 7.52 10.23
CA THR A 21 6.12 8.57 11.26
C THR A 21 5.34 9.86 11.00
N ILE A 22 4.73 10.04 9.82
CA ILE A 22 3.94 11.26 9.55
C ILE A 22 2.86 11.40 10.64
N PRO A 23 2.86 12.50 11.42
CA PRO A 23 2.01 12.65 12.60
C PRO A 23 0.57 13.04 12.25
N ILE A 24 0.09 12.64 11.07
CA ILE A 24 -1.26 12.90 10.55
C ILE A 24 -1.84 11.57 10.07
N PRO A 25 -3.10 11.22 10.42
CA PRO A 25 -3.66 9.90 10.19
C PRO A 25 -3.96 9.56 8.72
N LEU A 26 -3.72 10.48 7.79
CA LEU A 26 -4.09 10.34 6.37
C LEU A 26 -2.94 9.79 5.50
N PHE A 27 -1.74 9.62 6.06
CA PHE A 27 -0.55 9.23 5.31
C PHE A 27 0.06 7.93 5.83
N GLY A 28 0.84 7.27 4.97
CA GLY A 28 1.53 6.02 5.29
C GLY A 28 0.58 4.94 5.79
N VAL A 29 1.10 4.09 6.69
CA VAL A 29 0.33 2.96 7.26
C VAL A 29 -0.90 3.43 8.04
N ARG A 30 -0.85 4.64 8.62
CA ARG A 30 -2.00 5.22 9.33
C ARG A 30 -3.12 5.61 8.36
N GLY A 31 -2.76 6.13 7.19
CA GLY A 31 -3.68 6.44 6.09
C GLY A 31 -4.44 5.21 5.61
N ILE A 32 -3.74 4.08 5.47
CA ILE A 32 -4.37 2.80 5.08
C ILE A 32 -5.38 2.35 6.14
N ARG A 33 -5.02 2.40 7.43
CA ARG A 33 -5.95 2.08 8.54
C ARG A 33 -7.13 3.04 8.61
N TYR A 34 -6.91 4.32 8.33
CA TYR A 34 -8.00 5.30 8.22
C TYR A 34 -8.95 4.95 7.09
N LEU A 35 -8.42 4.61 5.91
CA LEU A 35 -9.20 4.19 4.76
C LEU A 35 -10.03 2.94 5.06
N SER A 36 -9.44 1.93 5.71
CA SER A 36 -10.15 0.72 6.17
C SER A 36 -11.40 1.07 7.00
N ARG A 37 -11.24 1.92 8.02
CA ARG A 37 -12.36 2.37 8.85
C ARG A 37 -13.43 3.11 8.05
N LYS A 38 -13.05 3.86 7.01
CA LYS A 38 -14.01 4.57 6.16
C LYS A 38 -14.79 3.60 5.28
N VAL A 39 -14.09 2.75 4.53
CA VAL A 39 -14.69 1.73 3.64
C VAL A 39 -15.69 0.87 4.41
N ARG A 40 -15.31 0.39 5.60
CA ARG A 40 -16.21 -0.40 6.48
C ARG A 40 -17.53 0.30 6.80
N ASN A 41 -17.47 1.60 7.04
CA ASN A 41 -18.60 2.36 7.54
C ASN A 41 -19.41 3.06 6.45
N TYR A 42 -18.96 3.05 5.19
CA TYR A 42 -19.64 3.73 4.09
C TYR A 42 -21.08 3.26 3.87
N PRO A 43 -21.40 1.95 3.84
CA PRO A 43 -22.79 1.51 3.62
C PRO A 43 -23.74 2.07 4.69
N ARG A 44 -23.32 2.00 5.96
CA ARG A 44 -24.12 2.47 7.10
C ARG A 44 -24.27 3.99 7.12
N LYS A 45 -23.22 4.75 6.75
CA LYS A 45 -23.21 6.22 6.86
C LYS A 45 -23.74 6.94 5.63
N LEU A 46 -23.59 6.36 4.45
CA LEU A 46 -23.83 7.03 3.17
C LEU A 46 -24.99 6.41 2.37
N GLY A 47 -25.42 5.19 2.74
CA GLY A 47 -26.32 4.37 1.93
C GLY A 47 -25.62 3.76 0.71
N VAL A 48 -26.27 2.76 0.11
CA VAL A 48 -25.69 1.89 -0.93
C VAL A 48 -25.09 2.68 -2.11
N ARG A 49 -25.86 3.60 -2.70
CA ARG A 49 -25.44 4.34 -3.91
C ARG A 49 -24.19 5.20 -3.69
N LYS A 50 -24.13 5.95 -2.58
CA LYS A 50 -22.97 6.80 -2.26
C LYS A 50 -21.78 5.97 -1.81
N ALA A 51 -22.02 4.90 -1.05
CA ALA A 51 -20.96 3.96 -0.65
C ALA A 51 -20.27 3.33 -1.87
N ALA A 52 -21.04 2.91 -2.87
CA ALA A 52 -20.50 2.39 -4.14
C ALA A 52 -19.70 3.48 -4.88
N SER A 53 -20.28 4.67 -5.06
CA SER A 53 -19.57 5.78 -5.72
C SER A 53 -18.25 6.15 -5.05
N TYR A 54 -18.22 6.27 -3.72
CA TYR A 54 -17.00 6.65 -2.98
C TYR A 54 -15.93 5.57 -3.04
N THR A 55 -16.35 4.31 -2.99
CA THR A 55 -15.43 3.17 -3.12
C THR A 55 -14.88 3.06 -4.54
N GLY A 56 -15.71 3.31 -5.55
CA GLY A 56 -15.26 3.41 -6.94
C GLY A 56 -14.23 4.52 -7.15
N GLN A 57 -14.40 5.68 -6.52
CA GLN A 57 -13.39 6.75 -6.57
C GLN A 57 -12.06 6.34 -5.96
N ILE A 58 -12.06 5.55 -4.88
CA ILE A 58 -10.82 5.01 -4.29
C ILE A 58 -10.09 4.10 -5.29
N VAL A 59 -10.81 3.19 -5.96
CA VAL A 59 -10.21 2.30 -6.97
C VAL A 59 -9.69 3.06 -8.16
N ARG A 60 -10.44 4.05 -8.66
CA ARG A 60 -9.98 4.91 -9.76
C ARG A 60 -8.76 5.72 -9.36
N ALA A 61 -8.72 6.22 -8.12
CA ALA A 61 -7.53 6.88 -7.60
C ALA A 61 -6.32 5.94 -7.58
N GLN A 62 -6.54 4.67 -7.20
CA GLN A 62 -5.52 3.62 -7.17
C GLN A 62 -4.97 3.30 -8.57
N GLU A 63 -5.84 3.05 -9.55
CA GLU A 63 -5.47 2.48 -10.85
C GLU A 63 -5.31 3.52 -11.97
N GLU A 64 -6.13 4.57 -11.99
CA GLU A 64 -6.26 5.50 -13.13
C GLU A 64 -5.64 6.88 -12.86
N ILE A 65 -5.78 7.41 -11.64
CA ILE A 65 -5.48 8.84 -11.33
C ILE A 65 -4.04 9.02 -10.78
N GLY A 66 -3.18 8.01 -10.92
CA GLY A 66 -1.74 8.18 -10.71
C GLY A 66 -1.27 8.15 -9.25
N THR A 67 -2.06 7.59 -8.31
CA THR A 67 -1.49 7.18 -7.00
C THR A 67 -0.61 5.93 -7.09
N GLY A 68 -0.47 5.38 -8.31
CA GLY A 68 0.40 4.27 -8.68
C GLY A 68 0.00 2.92 -8.10
N GLY A 69 -1.06 2.86 -7.31
CA GLY A 69 -1.66 1.62 -6.78
C GLY A 69 -0.65 0.59 -6.30
N ALA A 70 -0.89 -0.67 -6.67
CA ALA A 70 0.07 -1.75 -6.50
C ALA A 70 1.38 -1.51 -7.29
N GLY A 71 1.32 -0.79 -8.41
CA GLY A 71 2.45 -0.43 -9.29
C GLY A 71 3.63 0.21 -8.56
N PHE A 72 3.39 1.13 -7.62
CA PHE A 72 4.47 1.73 -6.84
C PHE A 72 5.15 0.75 -5.88
N ARG A 73 4.45 -0.29 -5.40
CA ARG A 73 5.08 -1.34 -4.60
C ARG A 73 6.01 -2.19 -5.46
N PHE A 74 5.59 -2.55 -6.68
CA PHE A 74 6.45 -3.28 -7.61
C PHE A 74 7.65 -2.45 -8.08
N MET A 75 7.43 -1.17 -8.40
CA MET A 75 8.50 -0.26 -8.79
C MET A 75 9.52 -0.06 -7.67
N TYR A 76 9.05 0.14 -6.43
CA TYR A 76 9.95 0.26 -5.28
C TYR A 76 10.64 -1.07 -4.95
N GLY A 77 9.97 -2.21 -5.18
CA GLY A 77 10.59 -3.54 -5.10
C GLY A 77 11.75 -3.69 -6.09
N ALA A 78 11.54 -3.35 -7.36
CA ALA A 78 12.61 -3.35 -8.37
C ALA A 78 13.77 -2.43 -7.97
N PHE A 79 13.47 -1.24 -7.45
CA PHE A 79 14.48 -0.33 -6.89
C PHE A 79 15.27 -0.98 -5.74
N LEU A 80 14.62 -1.66 -4.79
CA LEU A 80 15.31 -2.36 -3.70
C LEU A 80 16.18 -3.51 -4.19
N GLN A 81 15.75 -4.20 -5.25
CA GLN A 81 16.52 -5.27 -5.88
C GLN A 81 17.82 -4.75 -6.52
N GLU A 82 17.78 -3.60 -7.20
CA GLU A 82 18.97 -2.94 -7.75
C GLU A 82 19.85 -2.38 -6.62
N ALA A 83 19.23 -1.74 -5.62
CA ALA A 83 19.92 -1.21 -4.44
C ALA A 83 20.68 -2.28 -3.65
N ALA A 84 20.17 -3.53 -3.61
CA ALA A 84 20.84 -4.66 -2.98
C ALA A 84 22.24 -4.88 -3.54
N GLN A 85 22.41 -4.74 -4.86
CA GLN A 85 23.69 -4.92 -5.55
C GLN A 85 24.63 -3.74 -5.28
N ILE A 86 24.14 -2.51 -5.40
CA ILE A 86 24.93 -1.29 -5.21
C ILE A 86 25.42 -1.15 -3.77
N LEU A 87 24.57 -1.46 -2.80
CA LEU A 87 24.89 -1.35 -1.36
C LEU A 87 25.53 -2.62 -0.77
N ASN A 88 25.67 -3.69 -1.56
CA ASN A 88 26.09 -5.02 -1.10
C ASN A 88 25.28 -5.51 0.12
N LYS A 89 23.95 -5.36 0.07
CA LYS A 89 23.00 -5.73 1.12
C LYS A 89 21.98 -6.74 0.58
N PRO A 90 22.25 -8.06 0.68
CA PRO A 90 21.36 -9.09 0.11
C PRO A 90 19.96 -9.06 0.71
N ASP A 91 19.80 -8.65 1.97
CA ASP A 91 18.50 -8.51 2.65
C ASP A 91 17.51 -7.61 1.90
N LEU A 92 18.00 -6.62 1.13
CA LEU A 92 17.14 -5.75 0.31
C LEU A 92 16.46 -6.51 -0.83
N ARG A 93 17.04 -7.63 -1.29
CA ARG A 93 16.44 -8.51 -2.29
C ARG A 93 15.28 -9.32 -1.71
N ASP A 94 15.40 -9.80 -0.48
CA ASP A 94 14.28 -10.50 0.17
C ASP A 94 13.13 -9.54 0.46
N LEU A 95 13.46 -8.32 0.88
CA LEU A 95 12.50 -7.25 1.07
C LEU A 95 11.81 -6.85 -0.24
N SER A 96 12.48 -6.86 -1.40
CA SER A 96 11.82 -6.54 -2.68
C SER A 96 10.73 -7.55 -3.04
N ILE A 97 10.96 -8.84 -2.77
CA ILE A 97 9.98 -9.91 -2.97
C ILE A 97 8.79 -9.73 -2.02
N GLU A 98 9.05 -9.45 -0.75
CA GLU A 98 8.00 -9.19 0.24
C GLU A 98 7.11 -8.02 -0.18
N LEU A 99 7.71 -6.91 -0.64
CA LEU A 99 6.96 -5.73 -1.07
C LEU A 99 6.09 -6.01 -2.30
N SER A 100 6.56 -6.89 -3.19
CA SER A 100 5.78 -7.33 -4.34
C SER A 100 4.54 -8.12 -3.89
N GLY A 101 4.68 -9.00 -2.90
CA GLY A 101 3.53 -9.69 -2.28
C GLY A 101 2.52 -8.74 -1.64
N ILE A 102 2.98 -7.63 -1.04
CA ILE A 102 2.10 -6.56 -0.55
C ILE A 102 1.38 -5.85 -1.71
N GLY A 103 2.08 -5.63 -2.83
CA GLY A 103 1.50 -5.11 -4.06
C GLY A 103 0.35 -5.97 -4.59
N ASP A 104 0.48 -7.29 -4.52
CA ASP A 104 -0.61 -8.19 -4.95
C ASP A 104 -1.86 -8.08 -4.06
N LEU A 105 -1.71 -7.85 -2.75
CA LEU A 105 -2.86 -7.56 -1.87
C LEU A 105 -3.57 -6.25 -2.25
N TRP A 106 -2.83 -5.23 -2.70
CA TRP A 106 -3.43 -4.00 -3.23
C TRP A 106 -4.21 -4.24 -4.52
N ARG A 107 -3.76 -5.15 -5.40
CA ARG A 107 -4.52 -5.57 -6.58
C ARG A 107 -5.80 -6.31 -6.19
N GLU A 108 -5.69 -7.23 -5.22
CA GLU A 108 -6.85 -7.95 -4.70
C GLU A 108 -7.90 -6.98 -4.14
N PHE A 109 -7.47 -5.97 -3.38
CA PHE A 109 -8.36 -4.91 -2.89
C PHE A 109 -9.09 -4.19 -4.03
N ALA A 110 -8.40 -3.82 -5.12
CA ALA A 110 -9.01 -3.20 -6.29
C ALA A 110 -10.03 -4.12 -6.99
N VAL A 111 -9.76 -5.43 -7.04
CA VAL A 111 -10.69 -6.42 -7.61
C VAL A 111 -11.97 -6.51 -6.78
N ILE A 112 -11.86 -6.70 -5.46
CA ILE A 112 -13.01 -6.81 -4.54
C ILE A 112 -13.87 -5.57 -4.64
N THR A 113 -13.25 -4.40 -4.50
CA THR A 113 -13.96 -3.11 -4.54
C THR A 113 -14.56 -2.82 -5.92
N GLY A 114 -13.89 -3.19 -7.01
CA GLY A 114 -14.45 -3.10 -8.37
C GLY A 114 -15.72 -3.95 -8.56
N ARG A 115 -15.80 -5.13 -7.94
CA ARG A 115 -16.98 -6.00 -7.97
C ARG A 115 -18.14 -5.44 -7.12
N ILE A 116 -17.82 -4.89 -5.95
CA ILE A 116 -18.79 -4.17 -5.10
C ILE A 116 -19.45 -3.02 -5.88
N VAL A 117 -18.65 -2.20 -6.57
CA VAL A 117 -19.15 -1.03 -7.31
C VAL A 117 -20.06 -1.42 -8.48
N LYS A 118 -19.75 -2.54 -9.15
CA LYS A 118 -20.56 -3.08 -10.25
C LYS A 118 -21.80 -3.84 -9.78
N ASN A 119 -22.05 -3.93 -8.48
CA ASN A 119 -23.11 -4.72 -7.87
C ASN A 119 -23.10 -6.20 -8.35
N ARG A 120 -21.89 -6.74 -8.53
CA ARG A 120 -21.61 -8.13 -8.95
C ARG A 120 -20.89 -8.91 -7.86
N ASN A 121 -20.95 -8.43 -6.64
CA ASN A 121 -20.23 -8.99 -5.51
C ASN A 121 -20.95 -10.21 -4.95
N SER A 122 -20.18 -11.23 -4.55
CA SER A 122 -20.69 -12.33 -3.74
C SER A 122 -20.75 -11.94 -2.26
N LEU A 123 -21.29 -12.80 -1.40
CA LEU A 123 -21.26 -12.61 0.06
C LEU A 123 -19.83 -12.45 0.61
N ASP A 124 -18.83 -13.03 -0.08
CA ASP A 124 -17.42 -12.94 0.30
C ASP A 124 -16.72 -11.67 -0.22
N GLU A 125 -17.43 -10.82 -0.97
CA GLU A 125 -16.94 -9.57 -1.54
C GLU A 125 -17.71 -8.39 -0.96
N SER A 126 -17.50 -8.15 0.33
CA SER A 126 -18.20 -7.12 1.09
C SER A 126 -17.30 -5.92 1.44
N TYR A 127 -17.93 -4.82 1.86
CA TYR A 127 -17.21 -3.66 2.41
C TYR A 127 -16.38 -4.02 3.64
N ASP A 128 -16.84 -4.99 4.44
CA ASP A 128 -16.09 -5.49 5.60
C ASP A 128 -14.83 -6.22 5.16
N LYS A 129 -14.93 -7.11 4.17
CA LYS A 129 -13.77 -7.83 3.59
C LYS A 129 -12.76 -6.89 2.96
N ALA A 130 -13.22 -5.91 2.17
CA ALA A 130 -12.35 -4.88 1.61
C ALA A 130 -11.65 -4.07 2.72
N ALA A 131 -12.35 -3.77 3.82
CA ALA A 131 -11.76 -3.08 4.96
C ALA A 131 -10.77 -3.96 5.75
N ASP A 132 -11.05 -5.25 5.94
CA ASP A 132 -10.15 -6.20 6.58
C ASP A 132 -8.85 -6.35 5.78
N LEU A 133 -8.95 -6.48 4.46
CA LEU A 133 -7.78 -6.55 3.58
C LEU A 133 -6.90 -5.30 3.69
N LEU A 134 -7.49 -4.10 3.77
CA LEU A 134 -6.74 -2.87 4.04
C LEU A 134 -6.00 -2.90 5.38
N LEU A 135 -6.55 -3.54 6.42
CA LEU A 135 -5.83 -3.70 7.70
C LEU A 135 -4.63 -4.64 7.54
N VAL A 136 -4.82 -5.77 6.86
CA VAL A 136 -3.73 -6.71 6.55
C VAL A 136 -2.60 -6.01 5.79
N ILE A 137 -2.95 -5.22 4.77
CA ILE A 137 -1.98 -4.41 4.01
C ILE A 137 -1.25 -3.44 4.93
N ALA A 138 -1.97 -2.70 5.78
CA ALA A 138 -1.36 -1.73 6.68
C ALA A 138 -0.37 -2.38 7.67
N ASP A 139 -0.72 -3.55 8.20
CA ASP A 139 0.12 -4.28 9.15
C ASP A 139 1.36 -4.86 8.45
N ARG A 140 1.20 -5.40 7.23
CA ARG A 140 2.34 -5.87 6.43
C ARG A 140 3.26 -4.74 6.01
N GLU A 141 2.72 -3.60 5.55
CA GLU A 141 3.55 -2.45 5.20
C GLU A 141 4.28 -1.88 6.42
N GLU A 142 3.64 -1.83 7.59
CA GLU A 142 4.31 -1.37 8.80
C GLU A 142 5.47 -2.30 9.20
N ALA A 143 5.24 -3.62 9.17
CA ALA A 143 6.29 -4.59 9.44
C ALA A 143 7.43 -4.49 8.41
N PHE A 144 7.08 -4.36 7.13
CA PHE A 144 8.00 -4.18 6.03
C PHE A 144 8.90 -2.95 6.22
N PHE A 145 8.32 -1.75 6.42
CA PHE A 145 9.10 -0.52 6.54
C PHE A 145 9.95 -0.47 7.83
N LYS A 146 9.53 -1.17 8.90
CA LYS A 146 10.38 -1.37 10.09
C LYS A 146 11.59 -2.23 9.78
N LYS A 147 11.42 -3.35 9.07
CA LYS A 147 12.52 -4.22 8.63
C LYS A 147 13.46 -3.50 7.66
N LEU A 148 12.91 -2.81 6.67
CA LEU A 148 13.68 -2.05 5.69
C LEU A 148 14.55 -0.97 6.36
N LYS A 149 13.99 -0.23 7.33
CA LYS A 149 14.74 0.76 8.09
C LYS A 149 15.95 0.14 8.80
N LEU A 150 15.78 -1.03 9.43
CA LEU A 150 16.87 -1.74 10.10
C LEU A 150 17.93 -2.23 9.10
N ALA A 151 17.51 -2.72 7.93
CA ALA A 151 18.42 -3.22 6.90
C ALA A 151 19.36 -2.14 6.34
N VAL A 152 18.95 -0.87 6.36
CA VAL A 152 19.73 0.28 5.87
C VAL A 152 20.26 1.19 6.97
N SER A 153 20.08 0.80 8.24
CA SER A 153 20.71 1.47 9.38
C SER A 153 22.20 1.14 9.49
#